data_AF-A0A3B4WMS8-F1
#
_entry.id   AF-A0A3B4WMS8-F1
#
_cell.length_a   1.000
_cell.length_b   1.000
_cell.length_c   1.000
_cell.angle_alpha   90.00
_cell.angle_beta   90.00
_cell.angle_gamma   90.00
#
_symmetry.space_group_name_H-M   'P 1'
#
loop_
_entity.id
_entity.type
_entity.pdbx_description
1 polymer ?
#
loop_
_entity_poly.entity_id
_entity_poly.type
_entity_poly.pdbx_seq_one_letter_code
_entity_poly.pdbx_strand_id
1 'polypeptide(L)'
;MEEDRLRPPSPPPIIHYSEHERGELGEEIKDDSKFPEAVRVLLTWLERGEVSRRNANNFYSMIQSSNNHIRRRLKAKEISKTTMAAVLAQFEQIMSVFHAASKQKAWDHFSKAQHNNLDMWHKQVRRLETCTMQLMGIRGEEEMEMSDDDMDSSATNKSLKEENDSLCCQLDANRNEVELKEDNMHSQQLSFLQQALQGMQKQLLRMREELKEREAELERSVEDKQQLKNQIHHLKSGLRSLQTTHTQQVRDKQTHTHTTQGKTLFMWIISTFLHAHPFGVSIECICSYLQCLVIKINLREVGALLSRLPCTFRQELTGVGARLEKCWNFCSFQGIKST
;
A
#
# COMPACT_ATOMS: atom_id res chain seq x y z
N MET A 1 -14.31 21.13 -72.39
CA MET A 1 -13.43 20.25 -71.57
C MET A 1 -12.73 20.99 -70.42
N GLU A 2 -12.91 22.32 -70.26
CA GLU A 2 -12.34 23.08 -69.12
C GLU A 2 -13.28 23.17 -67.88
N GLU A 3 -14.60 22.98 -68.05
CA GLU A 3 -15.59 23.17 -66.97
C GLU A 3 -15.64 22.03 -65.93
N ASP A 4 -15.14 20.85 -66.26
CA ASP A 4 -15.09 19.71 -65.31
C ASP A 4 -13.99 19.85 -64.24
N ARG A 5 -13.07 20.82 -64.40
CA ARG A 5 -12.01 21.11 -63.43
C ARG A 5 -12.47 21.98 -62.25
N LEU A 6 -13.65 22.59 -62.34
CA LEU A 6 -14.22 23.46 -61.31
C LEU A 6 -15.32 22.77 -60.50
N ARG A 7 -15.60 21.48 -60.74
CA ARG A 7 -16.50 20.74 -59.87
C ARG A 7 -15.85 20.60 -58.50
N PRO A 8 -16.48 21.08 -57.41
CA PRO A 8 -15.99 20.77 -56.07
C PRO A 8 -15.90 19.24 -55.94
N PRO A 9 -14.83 18.72 -55.32
CA PRO A 9 -14.67 17.29 -55.13
C PRO A 9 -15.93 16.73 -54.46
N SER A 10 -16.47 15.65 -55.01
CA SER A 10 -17.63 14.98 -54.42
C SER A 10 -17.36 14.73 -52.94
N PRO A 11 -18.32 15.03 -52.03
CA PRO A 11 -18.15 14.81 -50.61
C PRO A 11 -17.62 13.39 -50.37
N PRO A 12 -16.61 13.22 -49.50
CA PRO A 12 -16.05 11.90 -49.22
C PRO A 12 -17.16 10.90 -48.89
N PRO A 13 -17.09 9.64 -49.35
CA PRO A 13 -18.07 8.62 -49.03
C PRO A 13 -18.25 8.54 -47.51
N ILE A 14 -19.46 8.82 -47.05
CA ILE A 14 -19.76 8.81 -45.62
C ILE A 14 -19.96 7.35 -45.21
N ILE A 15 -19.01 6.81 -44.45
CA ILE A 15 -19.12 5.46 -43.91
C ILE A 15 -20.28 5.44 -42.91
N HIS A 16 -21.31 4.65 -43.21
CA HIS A 16 -22.48 4.50 -42.35
C HIS A 16 -22.22 3.47 -41.26
N TYR A 17 -22.86 3.67 -40.11
CA TYR A 17 -22.75 2.72 -39.01
C TYR A 17 -23.33 1.35 -39.41
N SER A 18 -22.51 0.31 -39.35
CA SER A 18 -22.93 -1.09 -39.46
C SER A 18 -22.15 -1.96 -38.48
N GLU A 19 -22.63 -3.16 -38.19
CA GLU A 19 -21.94 -4.07 -37.26
C GLU A 19 -20.57 -4.51 -37.79
N HIS A 20 -20.43 -4.64 -39.11
CA HIS A 20 -19.18 -4.97 -39.81
C HIS A 20 -18.19 -3.79 -39.76
N GLU A 21 -18.63 -2.60 -40.19
CA GLU A 21 -17.83 -1.37 -40.19
C GLU A 21 -17.35 -1.03 -38.78
N ARG A 22 -18.19 -1.25 -37.76
CA ARG A 22 -17.85 -1.06 -36.35
C ARG A 22 -16.73 -2.01 -35.90
N GLY A 23 -16.77 -3.26 -36.37
CA GLY A 23 -15.74 -4.25 -36.06
C GLY A 23 -14.39 -3.87 -36.67
N GLU A 24 -14.41 -3.48 -37.94
CA GLU A 24 -13.22 -3.01 -38.67
C GLU A 24 -12.65 -1.75 -38.03
N LEU A 25 -13.48 -0.74 -37.78
CA LEU A 25 -13.09 0.52 -37.13
C LEU A 25 -12.44 0.29 -35.75
N GLY A 26 -12.96 -0.69 -34.99
CA GLY A 26 -12.42 -1.05 -33.68
C GLY A 26 -10.98 -1.59 -33.74
N GLU A 27 -10.60 -2.27 -34.83
CA GLU A 27 -9.23 -2.71 -35.06
C GLU A 27 -8.36 -1.60 -35.64
N GLU A 28 -8.90 -0.76 -36.54
CA GLU A 28 -8.17 0.37 -37.12
C GLU A 28 -7.78 1.44 -36.09
N ILE A 29 -8.57 1.64 -35.03
CA ILE A 29 -8.23 2.53 -33.91
C ILE A 29 -7.02 2.03 -33.10
N LYS A 30 -6.67 0.74 -33.19
CA LYS A 30 -5.50 0.18 -32.50
C LYS A 30 -4.22 0.31 -33.32
N ASP A 31 -4.34 0.47 -34.64
CA ASP A 31 -3.23 0.61 -35.58
C ASP A 31 -2.81 2.09 -35.68
N ASP A 32 -1.60 2.40 -35.22
CA ASP A 32 -1.06 3.77 -35.19
C ASP A 32 -0.99 4.41 -36.60
N SER A 33 -0.88 3.61 -37.68
CA SER A 33 -0.82 4.11 -39.06
C SER A 33 -2.18 4.51 -39.63
N LYS A 34 -3.24 3.81 -39.22
CA LYS A 34 -4.63 4.04 -39.65
C LYS A 34 -5.43 4.91 -38.70
N PHE A 35 -4.93 5.11 -37.49
CA PHE A 35 -5.56 5.86 -36.42
C PHE A 35 -6.19 7.19 -36.85
N PRO A 36 -5.54 8.07 -37.64
CA PRO A 36 -6.10 9.39 -38.00
C PRO A 36 -7.33 9.33 -38.90
N GLU A 37 -7.48 8.25 -39.68
CA GLU A 37 -8.68 8.02 -40.49
C GLU A 37 -9.78 7.44 -39.60
N ALA A 38 -9.44 6.41 -38.83
CA ALA A 38 -10.37 5.69 -37.96
C ALA A 38 -11.00 6.61 -36.90
N VAL A 39 -10.21 7.49 -36.27
CA VAL A 39 -10.74 8.43 -35.26
C VAL A 39 -11.71 9.45 -35.85
N ARG A 40 -11.54 9.82 -37.13
CA ARG A 40 -12.43 10.76 -37.84
C ARG A 40 -13.77 10.12 -38.20
N VAL A 41 -13.75 8.84 -38.56
CA VAL A 41 -14.97 8.04 -38.77
C VAL A 41 -15.73 7.88 -37.45
N LEU A 42 -15.02 7.57 -36.35
CA LEU A 42 -15.61 7.52 -35.00
C LEU A 42 -16.26 8.86 -34.60
N LEU A 43 -15.58 9.97 -34.84
CA LEU A 43 -16.11 11.32 -34.61
C LEU A 43 -17.40 11.54 -35.39
N THR A 44 -17.39 11.22 -36.69
CA THR A 44 -18.54 11.38 -37.57
C THR A 44 -19.75 10.59 -37.07
N TRP A 45 -19.55 9.36 -36.60
CA TRP A 45 -20.65 8.55 -36.03
C TRP A 45 -21.21 9.12 -34.73
N LEU A 46 -20.34 9.68 -33.87
CA LEU A 46 -20.76 10.34 -32.64
C LEU A 46 -21.57 11.61 -32.90
N GLU A 47 -21.13 12.44 -33.85
CA GLU A 47 -21.82 13.69 -34.19
C GLU A 47 -23.17 13.48 -34.86
N ARG A 48 -23.30 12.43 -35.66
CA ARG A 48 -24.57 12.01 -36.27
C ARG A 48 -25.54 11.39 -35.27
N GLY A 49 -25.06 10.99 -34.09
CA GLY A 49 -25.89 10.37 -33.06
C GLY A 49 -26.21 8.91 -33.34
N GLU A 50 -25.30 8.17 -33.98
CA GLU A 50 -25.44 6.72 -34.23
C GLU A 50 -25.32 5.88 -32.93
N VAL A 51 -25.05 6.54 -31.80
CA VAL A 51 -25.01 5.93 -30.47
C VAL A 51 -26.43 5.65 -29.98
N SER A 52 -26.65 4.43 -29.52
CA SER A 52 -27.89 3.98 -28.90
C SER A 52 -27.57 3.11 -27.69
N ARG A 53 -28.55 2.84 -26.82
CA ARG A 53 -28.36 1.92 -25.68
C ARG A 53 -27.85 0.54 -26.08
N ARG A 54 -28.13 0.07 -27.30
CA ARG A 54 -27.72 -1.27 -27.79
C ARG A 54 -26.24 -1.31 -28.19
N ASN A 55 -25.66 -0.18 -28.60
CA ASN A 55 -24.29 -0.12 -29.12
C ASN A 55 -23.34 0.79 -28.30
N ALA A 56 -23.83 1.45 -27.26
CA ALA A 56 -23.06 2.37 -26.42
C ALA A 56 -21.74 1.76 -25.89
N ASN A 57 -21.74 0.48 -25.52
CA ASN A 57 -20.53 -0.22 -25.06
C ASN A 57 -19.46 -0.35 -26.15
N ASN A 58 -19.87 -0.48 -27.41
CA ASN A 58 -18.96 -0.56 -28.54
C ASN A 58 -18.29 0.81 -28.79
N PHE A 59 -19.10 1.88 -28.79
CA PHE A 59 -18.59 3.25 -28.88
C PHE A 59 -17.67 3.58 -27.71
N TYR A 60 -18.04 3.19 -26.50
CA TYR A 60 -17.21 3.37 -25.31
C TYR A 60 -15.85 2.67 -25.45
N SER A 61 -15.82 1.44 -25.97
CA SER A 61 -14.58 0.68 -26.18
C SER A 61 -13.67 1.33 -27.23
N MET A 62 -14.25 1.91 -28.29
CA MET A 62 -13.52 2.66 -29.32
C MET A 62 -12.96 3.98 -28.77
N ILE A 63 -13.73 4.70 -27.96
CA ILE A 63 -13.28 5.93 -27.26
C ILE A 63 -12.16 5.59 -26.27
N GLN A 64 -12.28 4.49 -25.53
CA GLN A 64 -11.25 4.01 -24.62
C GLN A 64 -9.95 3.67 -25.35
N SER A 65 -10.05 3.01 -26.50
CA SER A 65 -8.88 2.68 -27.33
C SER A 65 -8.20 3.94 -27.87
N SER A 66 -8.99 4.94 -28.28
CA SER A 66 -8.50 6.27 -28.71
C SER A 66 -7.74 6.99 -27.58
N ASN A 67 -8.26 6.93 -26.36
CA ASN A 67 -7.58 7.50 -25.19
C ASN A 67 -6.26 6.78 -24.85
N ASN A 68 -6.23 5.46 -25.02
CA ASN A 68 -5.00 4.70 -24.81
C ASN A 68 -3.94 5.02 -25.87
N HIS A 69 -4.34 5.30 -27.11
CA HIS A 69 -3.43 5.76 -28.17
C HIS A 69 -2.71 7.06 -27.78
N ILE A 70 -3.44 8.08 -27.29
CA ILE A 70 -2.84 9.31 -26.74
C ILE A 70 -1.83 9.01 -25.65
N ARG A 71 -2.21 8.21 -24.66
CA ARG A 71 -1.36 7.92 -23.51
C ARG A 71 -0.07 7.19 -23.92
N ARG A 72 -0.13 6.35 -24.95
CA ARG A 72 1.06 5.71 -25.53
C ARG A 72 1.94 6.73 -26.24
N ARG A 73 1.38 7.58 -27.10
CA ARG A 73 2.16 8.59 -27.84
C ARG A 73 2.85 9.59 -26.92
N LEU A 74 2.21 10.04 -25.84
CA LEU A 74 2.81 10.97 -24.87
C LEU A 74 3.95 10.39 -24.04
N LYS A 75 3.93 9.08 -23.77
CA LYS A 75 4.99 8.43 -22.99
C LYS A 75 6.24 8.15 -23.81
N ALA A 76 6.12 8.14 -25.14
CA ALA A 76 7.27 7.99 -26.03
C ALA A 76 8.12 9.27 -25.93
N LYS A 77 9.18 9.19 -25.12
CA LYS A 77 10.06 10.27 -24.69
C LYS A 77 10.92 10.89 -25.81
N GLU A 78 10.71 10.48 -27.06
CA GLU A 78 11.42 10.98 -28.26
C GLU A 78 10.43 11.34 -29.37
N ILE A 79 9.70 12.44 -29.20
CA ILE A 79 8.97 13.06 -30.30
C ILE A 79 9.83 14.23 -30.76
N SER A 80 10.47 14.09 -31.92
CA SER A 80 11.19 15.18 -32.57
C SER A 80 10.27 16.39 -32.71
N LYS A 81 10.82 17.62 -32.70
CA LYS A 81 10.03 18.86 -32.86
C LYS A 81 9.10 18.81 -34.08
N THR A 82 9.48 18.11 -35.15
CA THR A 82 8.71 17.94 -36.39
C THR A 82 7.53 16.97 -36.24
N THR A 83 7.63 16.00 -35.34
CA THR A 83 6.56 15.02 -35.06
C THR A 83 5.50 15.60 -34.11
N MET A 84 5.81 16.70 -33.42
CA MET A 84 4.91 17.33 -32.44
C MET A 84 3.63 17.91 -33.08
N ALA A 85 3.74 18.56 -34.24
CA ALA A 85 2.59 19.12 -34.96
C ALA A 85 1.57 18.04 -35.37
N ALA A 86 2.05 16.90 -35.89
CA ALA A 86 1.19 15.77 -36.26
C ALA A 86 0.53 15.11 -35.03
N VAL A 87 1.24 15.09 -33.89
CA VAL A 87 0.70 14.61 -32.62
C VAL A 87 -0.41 15.54 -32.12
N LEU A 88 -0.22 16.87 -32.20
CA LEU A 88 -1.23 17.86 -31.81
C LEU A 88 -2.48 17.82 -32.68
N ALA A 89 -2.34 17.64 -33.99
CA ALA A 89 -3.50 17.46 -34.87
C ALA A 89 -4.31 16.21 -34.49
N GLN A 90 -3.65 15.11 -34.10
CA GLN A 90 -4.35 13.93 -33.60
C GLN A 90 -4.97 14.15 -32.22
N PHE A 91 -4.35 14.99 -31.38
CA PHE A 91 -4.93 15.39 -30.09
C PHE A 91 -6.26 16.12 -30.28
N GLU A 92 -6.28 17.11 -31.17
CA GLU A 92 -7.45 17.91 -31.46
C GLU A 92 -8.60 17.03 -31.96
N GLN A 93 -8.32 16.08 -32.86
CA GLN A 93 -9.31 15.12 -33.34
C GLN A 93 -9.92 14.28 -32.22
N ILE A 94 -9.12 13.84 -31.25
CA ILE A 94 -9.61 13.04 -30.13
C ILE A 94 -10.37 13.91 -29.12
N MET A 95 -9.97 15.17 -28.94
CA MET A 95 -10.75 16.13 -28.16
C MET A 95 -12.13 16.35 -28.77
N SER A 96 -12.22 16.44 -30.10
CA SER A 96 -13.51 16.48 -30.80
C SER A 96 -14.34 15.22 -30.54
N VAL A 97 -13.74 14.02 -30.50
CA VAL A 97 -14.42 12.76 -30.15
C VAL A 97 -15.00 12.81 -28.74
N PHE A 98 -14.24 13.28 -27.75
CA PHE A 98 -14.73 13.43 -26.38
C PHE A 98 -15.83 14.49 -26.27
N HIS A 99 -15.69 15.61 -26.99
CA HIS A 99 -16.71 16.65 -27.04
C HIS A 99 -18.01 16.11 -27.66
N ALA A 100 -17.92 15.39 -28.78
CA ALA A 100 -19.07 14.75 -29.43
C ALA A 100 -19.73 13.69 -28.54
N ALA A 101 -18.95 12.86 -27.84
CA ALA A 101 -19.46 11.90 -26.87
C ALA A 101 -20.13 12.55 -25.64
N SER A 102 -19.74 13.79 -25.33
CA SER A 102 -20.32 14.60 -24.24
C SER A 102 -21.58 15.37 -24.65
N LYS A 103 -21.94 15.40 -25.93
CA LYS A 103 -23.21 16.00 -26.40
C LYS A 103 -24.38 15.11 -25.97
N GLN A 104 -25.50 15.73 -25.59
CA GLN A 104 -26.70 15.05 -25.07
C GLN A 104 -27.15 13.85 -25.92
N LYS A 105 -27.04 13.96 -27.26
CA LYS A 105 -27.39 12.92 -28.23
C LYS A 105 -26.66 11.57 -28.03
N ALA A 106 -25.42 11.59 -27.55
CA ALA A 106 -24.65 10.37 -27.22
C ALA A 106 -24.59 10.14 -25.71
N TRP A 107 -24.55 11.23 -24.93
CA TRP A 107 -24.38 11.22 -23.49
C TRP A 107 -25.44 10.41 -22.76
N ASP A 108 -26.73 10.56 -23.11
CA ASP A 108 -27.84 9.89 -22.41
C ASP A 108 -27.88 8.36 -22.59
N HIS A 109 -27.03 7.83 -23.49
CA HIS A 109 -26.90 6.40 -23.73
C HIS A 109 -25.77 5.74 -22.93
N PHE A 110 -24.84 6.52 -22.38
CA PHE A 110 -23.78 6.00 -21.53
C PHE A 110 -24.24 5.80 -20.08
N SER A 111 -23.65 4.82 -19.41
CA SER A 111 -23.87 4.56 -17.99
C SER A 111 -23.18 5.62 -17.12
N LYS A 112 -23.63 5.74 -15.86
CA LYS A 112 -23.05 6.66 -14.88
C LYS A 112 -21.54 6.46 -14.66
N ALA A 113 -21.06 5.21 -14.70
CA ALA A 113 -19.63 4.91 -14.60
C ALA A 113 -18.86 5.36 -15.86
N GLN A 114 -19.47 5.21 -17.04
CA GLN A 114 -18.89 5.67 -18.30
C GLN A 114 -18.82 7.20 -18.36
N HIS A 115 -19.84 7.90 -17.85
CA HIS A 115 -19.82 9.37 -17.70
C HIS A 115 -18.64 9.85 -16.87
N ASN A 116 -18.44 9.28 -15.68
CA ASN A 116 -17.32 9.64 -14.80
C ASN A 116 -15.97 9.43 -15.48
N ASN A 117 -15.82 8.33 -16.24
CA ASN A 117 -14.60 8.04 -16.98
C ASN A 117 -14.39 9.02 -18.13
N LEU A 118 -15.43 9.33 -18.91
CA LEU A 118 -15.36 10.30 -20.01
C LEU A 118 -14.99 11.70 -19.51
N ASP A 119 -15.61 12.16 -18.42
CA ASP A 119 -15.30 13.46 -17.80
C ASP A 119 -13.86 13.52 -17.29
N MET A 120 -13.40 12.47 -16.59
CA MET A 120 -12.02 12.36 -16.13
C MET A 120 -11.03 12.38 -17.31
N TRP A 121 -11.29 11.61 -18.36
CA TRP A 121 -10.41 11.55 -19.54
C TRP A 121 -10.38 12.86 -20.29
N HIS A 122 -11.53 13.52 -20.46
CA HIS A 122 -11.62 14.83 -21.09
C HIS A 122 -10.81 15.88 -20.30
N LYS A 123 -10.92 15.90 -18.96
CA LYS A 123 -10.11 16.77 -18.08
C LYS A 123 -8.60 16.47 -18.19
N GLN A 124 -8.22 15.20 -18.27
CA GLN A 124 -6.83 14.79 -18.44
C GLN A 124 -6.26 15.24 -19.78
N VAL A 125 -7.00 15.05 -20.88
CA VAL A 125 -6.54 15.42 -22.23
C VAL A 125 -6.44 16.94 -22.37
N ARG A 126 -7.40 17.72 -21.84
CA ARG A 126 -7.32 19.19 -21.80
C ARG A 126 -6.07 19.69 -21.05
N ARG A 127 -5.77 19.10 -19.89
CA ARG A 127 -4.55 19.44 -19.13
C ARG A 127 -3.27 19.16 -19.92
N LEU A 128 -3.26 18.07 -20.68
CA LEU A 128 -2.13 17.69 -21.53
C LEU A 128 -1.97 18.65 -22.72
N GLU A 129 -3.07 19.09 -23.32
CA GLU A 129 -3.08 20.14 -24.35
C GLU A 129 -2.49 21.45 -23.81
N THR A 130 -2.96 21.93 -22.65
CA THR A 130 -2.42 23.15 -22.02
C THR A 130 -0.91 23.04 -21.74
N CYS A 131 -0.46 21.92 -21.17
CA CYS A 131 0.96 21.70 -20.89
C CYS A 131 1.80 21.63 -22.18
N THR A 132 1.27 21.02 -23.25
CA THR A 132 1.97 20.89 -24.54
C THR A 132 2.02 22.23 -25.28
N MET A 133 0.95 23.02 -25.26
CA MET A 133 0.93 24.38 -25.83
C MET A 133 1.90 25.32 -25.08
N GLN A 134 1.95 25.23 -23.74
CA GLN A 134 2.90 25.99 -22.92
C GLN A 134 4.36 25.60 -23.22
N LEU A 135 4.64 24.31 -23.47
CA LEU A 135 5.97 23.83 -23.86
C LEU A 135 6.42 24.32 -25.24
N MET A 136 5.49 24.66 -26.13
CA MET A 136 5.79 25.22 -27.46
C MET A 136 5.80 26.75 -27.51
N GLY A 137 5.40 27.44 -26.45
CA GLY A 137 5.46 28.91 -26.36
C GLY A 137 4.46 29.67 -27.26
N ILE A 138 3.38 29.04 -27.73
CA ILE A 138 2.51 29.61 -28.80
C ILE A 138 1.37 30.48 -28.26
N ARG A 139 1.16 30.65 -26.95
CA ARG A 139 0.09 31.54 -26.45
C ARG A 139 0.67 32.73 -25.69
N GLY A 140 0.89 33.84 -26.38
CA GLY A 140 1.25 35.08 -25.70
C GLY A 140 1.51 36.35 -26.51
N GLU A 141 1.38 36.42 -27.84
CA GLU A 141 1.73 37.66 -28.58
C GLU A 141 0.86 37.90 -29.84
N GLU A 142 -0.47 37.93 -29.74
CA GLU A 142 -1.31 38.51 -30.82
C GLU A 142 -2.50 39.28 -30.22
N GLU A 143 -2.22 40.47 -29.69
CA GLU A 143 -3.23 41.52 -29.53
C GLU A 143 -3.29 42.30 -30.86
N MET A 144 -4.23 41.95 -31.75
CA MET A 144 -4.59 42.76 -32.91
C MET A 144 -5.84 43.57 -32.58
N GLU A 145 -5.67 44.88 -32.38
CA GLU A 145 -6.77 45.83 -32.33
C GLU A 145 -7.39 45.97 -33.74
N MET A 146 -8.65 45.54 -33.90
CA MET A 146 -9.42 45.76 -35.13
C MET A 146 -9.96 47.19 -35.13
N SER A 147 -9.65 47.91 -36.20
CA SER A 147 -10.19 49.24 -36.53
C SER A 147 -11.72 49.20 -36.64
N ASP A 148 -12.36 50.11 -35.91
CA ASP A 148 -13.80 50.39 -35.95
C ASP A 148 -14.14 51.09 -37.27
N ASP A 149 -15.05 50.54 -38.08
CA ASP A 149 -15.58 51.19 -39.29
C ASP A 149 -17.11 51.23 -39.17
N ASP A 150 -17.61 52.44 -38.97
CA ASP A 150 -18.99 52.82 -38.68
C ASP A 150 -19.96 52.52 -39.84
N MET A 151 -21.03 51.76 -39.57
CA MET A 151 -22.25 51.74 -40.39
C MET A 151 -23.47 52.12 -39.53
N ASP A 152 -24.22 53.08 -40.08
CA ASP A 152 -25.33 53.85 -39.53
C ASP A 152 -26.31 53.08 -38.63
N SER A 153 -26.61 53.63 -37.44
CA SER A 153 -27.59 53.05 -36.51
C SER A 153 -28.53 54.12 -35.96
N SER A 154 -29.84 53.87 -36.07
CA SER A 154 -30.90 54.69 -35.50
C SER A 154 -30.67 54.94 -33.99
N ALA A 155 -31.19 56.05 -33.45
CA ALA A 155 -30.99 56.43 -32.04
C ALA A 155 -31.38 55.33 -31.03
N THR A 156 -32.36 54.47 -31.38
CA THR A 156 -32.74 53.29 -30.60
C THR A 156 -31.68 52.19 -30.64
N ASN A 157 -31.03 51.95 -31.78
CA ASN A 157 -29.92 50.99 -31.87
C ASN A 157 -28.69 51.48 -31.11
N LYS A 158 -28.42 52.79 -31.07
CA LYS A 158 -27.32 53.35 -30.27
C LYS A 158 -27.55 53.15 -28.76
N SER A 159 -28.74 53.45 -28.27
CA SER A 159 -29.10 53.23 -26.86
C SER A 159 -29.05 51.76 -26.46
N LEU A 160 -29.50 50.85 -27.33
CA LEU A 160 -29.40 49.41 -27.08
C LEU A 160 -27.96 48.90 -27.15
N LYS A 161 -27.13 49.48 -28.03
CA LYS A 161 -25.69 49.17 -28.12
C LYS A 161 -24.98 49.60 -26.84
N GLU A 162 -25.24 50.81 -26.34
CA GLU A 162 -24.68 51.30 -25.07
C GLU A 162 -25.11 50.45 -23.86
N GLU A 163 -26.37 50.02 -23.80
CA GLU A 163 -26.84 49.10 -22.76
C GLU A 163 -26.18 47.72 -22.88
N ASN A 164 -26.01 47.21 -24.10
CA ASN A 164 -25.30 45.95 -24.35
C ASN A 164 -23.83 46.04 -23.93
N ASP A 165 -23.13 47.12 -24.30
CA ASP A 165 -21.74 47.38 -23.93
C ASP A 165 -21.59 47.52 -22.41
N SER A 166 -22.55 48.18 -21.74
CA SER A 166 -22.60 48.28 -20.27
C SER A 166 -22.82 46.91 -19.61
N LEU A 167 -23.70 46.07 -20.16
CA LEU A 167 -23.93 44.72 -19.68
C LEU A 167 -22.72 43.81 -19.93
N CYS A 168 -22.04 43.93 -21.07
CA CYS A 168 -20.79 43.25 -21.35
C CYS A 168 -19.73 43.60 -20.31
N CYS A 169 -19.51 44.89 -20.04
CA CYS A 169 -18.59 45.34 -18.99
C CYS A 169 -18.94 44.75 -17.61
N GLN A 170 -20.23 44.70 -17.25
CA GLN A 170 -20.66 44.10 -15.99
C GLN A 170 -20.47 42.59 -15.94
N LEU A 171 -20.73 41.89 -17.04
CA LEU A 171 -20.50 40.45 -17.14
C LEU A 171 -19.00 40.13 -17.04
N ASP A 172 -18.14 40.92 -17.67
CA ASP A 172 -16.69 40.77 -17.58
C ASP A 172 -16.17 41.07 -16.17
N ALA A 173 -16.70 42.08 -15.49
CA ALA A 173 -16.39 42.35 -14.09
C ALA A 173 -16.80 41.18 -13.18
N ASN A 174 -18.02 40.67 -13.32
CA ASN A 174 -18.50 39.53 -12.56
C ASN A 174 -17.71 38.25 -12.87
N ARG A 175 -17.36 38.03 -14.13
CA ARG A 175 -16.53 36.90 -14.56
C ARG A 175 -15.15 36.96 -13.89
N ASN A 176 -14.50 38.13 -13.90
CA ASN A 176 -13.22 38.33 -13.23
C ASN A 176 -13.32 38.09 -11.72
N GLU A 177 -14.41 38.51 -11.06
CA GLU A 177 -14.61 38.24 -9.64
C GLU A 177 -14.77 36.74 -9.34
N VAL A 178 -15.45 36.00 -10.21
CA VAL A 178 -15.57 34.54 -10.08
C VAL A 178 -14.22 33.87 -10.29
N GLU A 179 -13.49 34.23 -11.35
CA GLU A 179 -12.16 33.68 -11.62
C GLU A 179 -11.20 33.94 -10.45
N LEU A 180 -11.20 35.15 -9.87
CA LEU A 180 -10.41 35.48 -8.67
C LEU A 180 -10.80 34.66 -7.43
N LYS A 181 -12.09 34.36 -7.25
CA LYS A 181 -12.56 33.52 -6.13
C LYS A 181 -12.13 32.06 -6.32
N GLU A 182 -12.23 31.53 -7.54
CA GLU A 182 -11.77 30.19 -7.88
C GLU A 182 -10.26 30.05 -7.68
N ASP A 183 -9.47 31.03 -8.13
CA ASP A 183 -8.02 31.06 -7.92
C ASP A 183 -7.62 31.13 -6.45
N ASN A 184 -8.33 31.95 -5.66
CA ASN A 184 -8.11 32.00 -4.20
C ASN A 184 -8.44 30.67 -3.52
N MET A 185 -9.54 30.02 -3.90
CA MET A 185 -9.91 28.70 -3.37
C MET A 185 -8.88 27.63 -3.76
N HIS A 186 -8.42 27.63 -5.01
CA HIS A 186 -7.38 26.72 -5.47
C HIS A 186 -6.04 26.95 -4.77
N SER A 187 -5.63 28.20 -4.61
CA SER A 187 -4.42 28.59 -3.86
C SER A 187 -4.49 28.12 -2.40
N GLN A 188 -5.65 28.30 -1.75
CA GLN A 188 -5.86 27.87 -0.37
C GLN A 188 -5.84 26.34 -0.24
N GLN A 189 -6.45 25.61 -1.17
CA GLN A 189 -6.37 24.15 -1.21
C GLN A 189 -4.93 23.65 -1.43
N LEU A 190 -4.17 24.30 -2.31
CA LEU A 190 -2.78 23.96 -2.56
C LEU A 190 -1.92 24.19 -1.31
N SER A 191 -2.14 25.30 -0.59
CA SER A 191 -1.48 25.60 0.68
C SER A 191 -1.70 24.51 1.74
N PHE A 192 -2.94 24.04 1.92
CA PHE A 192 -3.23 22.96 2.85
C PHE A 192 -2.53 21.65 2.48
N LEU A 193 -2.53 21.29 1.19
CA LEU A 193 -1.84 20.10 0.71
C LEU A 193 -0.33 20.20 0.91
N GLN A 194 0.25 21.37 0.64
CA GLN A 194 1.67 21.62 0.85
C GLN A 194 2.06 21.51 2.33
N GLN A 195 1.24 22.04 3.23
CA GLN A 195 1.45 21.93 4.67
C GLN A 195 1.35 20.47 5.15
N ALA A 196 0.36 19.71 4.66
CA ALA A 196 0.22 18.29 4.97
C ALA A 196 1.43 17.47 4.48
N LEU A 197 1.91 17.76 3.27
CA LEU A 197 3.07 17.08 2.67
C LEU A 197 4.36 17.39 3.45
N GLN A 198 4.59 18.64 3.83
CA GLN A 198 5.71 19.02 4.70
C GLN A 198 5.65 18.32 6.07
N GLY A 199 4.45 18.23 6.67
CA GLY A 199 4.23 17.52 7.92
C GLY A 199 4.59 16.04 7.82
N MET A 200 4.13 15.38 6.75
CA MET A 200 4.43 13.97 6.49
C MET A 200 5.92 13.74 6.22
N GLN A 201 6.57 14.63 5.47
CA GLN A 201 8.01 14.56 5.20
C GLN A 201 8.83 14.69 6.49
N LYS A 202 8.44 15.59 7.40
CA LYS A 202 9.07 15.72 8.73
C LYS A 202 8.89 14.47 9.59
N GLN A 203 7.72 13.83 9.52
CA GLN A 203 7.48 12.59 10.24
C GLN A 203 8.30 11.42 9.70
N LEU A 204 8.42 11.30 8.38
CA LEU A 204 9.29 10.29 7.74
C LEU A 204 10.76 10.47 8.14
N LEU A 205 11.23 11.72 8.25
CA LEU A 205 12.61 12.00 8.69
C LEU A 205 12.84 11.54 10.13
N ARG A 206 11.91 11.85 11.05
CA ARG A 206 11.97 11.38 12.45
C ARG A 206 11.98 9.86 12.55
N MET A 207 11.10 9.18 11.82
CA MET A 207 11.07 7.71 11.81
C MET A 207 12.39 7.11 11.30
N ARG A 208 13.03 7.76 10.32
CA ARG A 208 14.34 7.31 9.81
C ARG A 208 15.45 7.47 10.86
N GLU A 209 15.43 8.55 11.63
CA GLU A 209 16.37 8.78 12.73
C GLU A 209 16.17 7.75 13.86
N GLU A 210 14.92 7.50 14.25
CA GLU A 210 14.57 6.48 15.25
C GLU A 210 15.02 5.08 14.82
N LEU A 211 14.82 4.70 13.55
CA LEU A 211 15.30 3.42 13.02
C LEU A 211 16.82 3.30 13.11
N LYS A 212 17.55 4.36 12.77
CA LYS A 212 19.01 4.38 12.86
C LYS A 212 19.50 4.25 14.30
N GLU A 213 18.81 4.87 15.26
CA GLU A 213 19.13 4.73 16.69
C GLU A 213 18.86 3.29 17.18
N ARG A 214 17.75 2.68 16.76
CA ARG A 214 17.41 1.28 17.07
C ARG A 214 18.38 0.29 16.48
N GLU A 215 18.86 0.52 15.25
CA GLU A 215 19.92 -0.29 14.64
C GLU A 215 21.21 -0.23 15.46
N ALA A 216 21.64 0.97 15.88
CA ALA A 216 22.83 1.14 16.71
C ALA A 216 22.68 0.54 18.13
N GLU A 217 21.47 0.56 18.71
CA GLU A 217 21.19 -0.13 19.98
C GLU A 217 21.23 -1.65 19.81
N LEU A 218 20.70 -2.17 18.71
CA LEU A 218 20.73 -3.60 18.41
C LEU A 218 22.18 -4.10 18.22
N GLU A 219 23.02 -3.34 17.53
CA GLU A 219 24.43 -3.68 17.32
C GLU A 219 25.18 -3.78 18.65
N ARG A 220 25.00 -2.80 19.56
CA ARG A 220 25.54 -2.87 20.94
C ARG A 220 25.03 -4.08 21.71
N SER A 221 23.74 -4.39 21.62
CA SER A 221 23.16 -5.56 22.29
C SER A 221 23.73 -6.88 21.77
N VAL A 222 24.05 -6.96 20.47
CA VAL A 222 24.70 -8.13 19.86
C VAL A 222 26.12 -8.30 20.38
N GLU A 223 26.88 -7.20 20.50
CA GLU A 223 28.23 -7.21 21.08
C GLU A 223 28.21 -7.67 22.55
N ASP A 224 27.31 -7.10 23.37
CA ASP A 224 27.12 -7.47 24.77
C ASP A 224 26.78 -8.95 24.91
N LYS A 225 25.85 -9.45 24.07
CA LYS A 225 25.47 -10.87 24.04
C LYS A 225 26.66 -11.77 23.69
N GLN A 226 27.49 -11.36 22.74
CA GLN A 226 28.68 -12.11 22.36
C GLN A 226 29.72 -12.12 23.49
N GLN A 227 29.91 -10.99 24.18
CA GLN A 227 30.78 -10.91 25.36
C GLN A 227 30.30 -11.82 26.50
N LEU A 228 28.99 -11.82 26.79
CA LEU A 228 28.40 -12.71 27.80
C LEU A 228 28.58 -14.18 27.42
N LYS A 229 28.39 -14.53 26.15
CA LYS A 229 28.59 -15.88 25.64
C LYS A 229 30.03 -16.35 25.83
N ASN A 230 31.02 -15.46 25.61
CA ASN A 230 32.43 -15.74 25.86
C ASN A 230 32.69 -15.97 27.36
N GLN A 231 32.14 -15.13 28.24
CA GLN A 231 32.25 -15.32 29.70
C GLN A 231 31.66 -16.65 30.16
N ILE A 232 30.49 -17.04 29.66
CA ILE A 232 29.87 -18.34 29.94
C ILE A 232 30.77 -19.48 29.46
N HIS A 233 31.38 -19.35 28.27
CA HIS A 233 32.32 -20.35 27.76
C HIS A 233 33.55 -20.49 28.68
N HIS A 234 34.12 -19.37 29.14
CA HIS A 234 35.23 -19.37 30.09
C HIS A 234 34.85 -20.03 31.42
N LEU A 235 33.72 -19.66 32.02
CA LEU A 235 33.22 -20.28 33.26
C LEU A 235 32.97 -21.79 33.07
N LYS A 236 32.38 -22.20 31.94
CA LYS A 236 32.15 -23.61 31.61
C LYS A 236 33.45 -24.39 31.40
N SER A 237 34.50 -23.75 30.92
CA SER A 237 35.84 -24.35 30.82
C SER A 237 36.49 -24.51 32.20
N GLY A 238 36.40 -23.49 33.06
CA GLY A 238 36.89 -23.54 34.44
C GLY A 238 36.16 -24.57 35.31
N LEU A 239 34.84 -24.73 35.13
CA LEU A 239 34.07 -25.76 35.82
C LEU A 239 34.52 -27.17 35.40
N ARG A 240 34.83 -27.36 34.10
CA ARG A 240 35.34 -28.64 33.59
C ARG A 240 36.74 -28.94 34.13
N SER A 241 37.63 -27.95 34.22
CA SER A 241 38.96 -28.16 34.81
C SER A 241 38.89 -28.51 36.30
N LEU A 242 37.98 -27.87 37.06
CA LEU A 242 37.67 -28.21 38.45
C LEU A 242 37.08 -29.63 38.60
N GLN A 243 36.19 -30.04 37.70
CA GLN A 243 35.68 -31.42 37.67
C GLN A 243 36.78 -32.43 37.38
N THR A 244 37.71 -32.14 36.46
CA THR A 244 38.84 -33.04 36.19
C THR A 244 39.82 -33.12 37.35
N THR A 245 40.07 -32.03 38.09
CA THR A 245 40.91 -32.07 39.31
C THR A 245 40.23 -32.82 40.44
N HIS A 246 38.91 -32.68 40.59
CA HIS A 246 38.14 -33.49 41.54
C HIS A 246 38.14 -34.98 41.16
N THR A 247 38.14 -35.31 39.86
CA THR A 247 38.21 -36.69 39.37
C THR A 247 39.61 -37.30 39.54
N GLN A 248 40.67 -36.49 39.52
CA GLN A 248 42.05 -36.94 39.74
C GLN A 248 42.36 -37.19 41.23
N GLN A 249 41.75 -36.43 42.16
CA GLN A 249 41.90 -36.66 43.62
C GLN A 249 41.07 -37.82 44.16
N VAL A 250 40.06 -38.31 43.42
CA VAL A 250 39.18 -39.42 43.85
C VAL A 250 39.69 -40.79 43.36
N ARG A 251 40.81 -40.84 42.62
CA ARG A 251 41.32 -42.10 42.04
C ARG A 251 42.06 -43.03 43.03
N ASP A 252 42.33 -42.58 44.25
CA ASP A 252 43.01 -43.39 45.28
C ASP A 252 42.08 -44.05 46.32
N LYS A 253 40.75 -43.93 46.19
CA LYS A 253 39.81 -44.69 47.04
C LYS A 253 38.62 -45.22 46.22
N GLN A 254 38.89 -46.24 45.42
CA GLN A 254 37.93 -47.27 45.01
C GLN A 254 37.36 -47.88 46.33
N THR A 255 36.06 -47.98 46.60
CA THR A 255 35.03 -48.73 45.88
C THR A 255 33.63 -48.36 46.44
N HIS A 256 32.82 -47.51 45.77
CA HIS A 256 31.33 -47.54 45.78
C HIS A 256 30.71 -46.26 45.18
N THR A 257 30.70 -46.08 43.85
CA THR A 257 29.94 -44.99 43.21
C THR A 257 29.41 -45.32 41.81
N HIS A 258 28.75 -46.47 41.64
CA HIS A 258 27.57 -46.46 40.77
C HIS A 258 26.47 -45.74 41.57
N THR A 259 26.10 -44.48 41.26
CA THR A 259 24.74 -43.89 41.50
C THR A 259 24.65 -42.34 41.45
N THR A 260 25.73 -41.55 41.36
CA THR A 260 25.59 -40.08 41.51
C THR A 260 24.67 -39.44 40.46
N GLN A 261 24.76 -39.87 39.20
CA GLN A 261 23.90 -39.34 38.12
C GLN A 261 22.43 -39.79 38.24
N GLY A 262 22.19 -41.04 38.66
CA GLY A 262 20.84 -41.55 38.91
C GLY A 262 20.17 -40.86 40.09
N LYS A 263 20.92 -40.56 41.16
CA LYS A 263 20.43 -39.83 42.34
C LYS A 263 19.95 -38.41 42.00
N THR A 264 20.66 -37.70 41.12
CA THR A 264 20.24 -36.36 40.67
C THR A 264 18.97 -36.40 39.83
N LEU A 265 18.83 -37.41 38.95
CA LEU A 265 17.62 -37.58 38.14
C LEU A 265 16.39 -37.89 39.02
N PHE A 266 16.52 -38.78 40.01
CA PHE A 266 15.45 -39.08 40.95
C PHE A 266 15.02 -37.85 41.75
N MET A 267 15.98 -37.06 42.21
CA MET A 267 15.71 -35.82 42.92
C MET A 267 14.92 -34.83 42.07
N TRP A 268 15.26 -34.71 40.78
CA TRP A 268 14.53 -33.83 39.85
C TRP A 268 13.11 -34.33 39.58
N ILE A 269 12.94 -35.63 39.29
CA ILE A 269 11.62 -36.23 39.04
C ILE A 269 10.70 -36.09 40.26
N ILE A 270 11.19 -36.39 41.46
CA ILE A 270 10.40 -36.28 42.69
C ILE A 270 10.10 -34.80 42.99
N SER A 271 11.03 -33.89 42.73
CA SER A 271 10.82 -32.44 42.86
C SER A 271 9.69 -31.94 41.96
N THR A 272 9.67 -32.34 40.69
CA THR A 272 8.58 -31.98 39.77
C THR A 272 7.24 -32.56 40.20
N PHE A 273 7.23 -33.83 40.64
CA PHE A 273 6.01 -34.49 41.11
C PHE A 273 5.44 -33.79 42.35
N LEU A 274 6.26 -33.55 43.37
CA LEU A 274 5.82 -32.89 44.60
C LEU A 274 5.43 -31.42 44.40
N HIS A 275 5.99 -30.74 43.40
CA HIS A 275 5.57 -29.38 43.05
C HIS A 275 4.10 -29.33 42.58
N ALA A 276 3.58 -30.40 41.97
CA ALA A 276 2.18 -30.51 41.58
C ALA A 276 1.23 -30.86 42.76
N HIS A 277 1.77 -31.15 43.95
CA HIS A 277 1.01 -31.57 45.12
C HIS A 277 1.25 -30.63 46.32
N PRO A 278 0.58 -29.46 46.36
CA PRO A 278 0.81 -28.42 47.37
C PRO A 278 0.44 -28.81 48.81
N PHE A 279 -0.36 -29.87 48.99
CA PHE A 279 -0.77 -30.39 50.31
C PHE A 279 0.03 -31.62 50.76
N GLY A 280 1.03 -32.01 49.99
CA GLY A 280 1.88 -33.16 50.27
C GLY A 280 1.25 -34.49 49.91
N VAL A 281 2.12 -35.49 49.77
CA VAL A 281 1.72 -36.86 49.42
C VAL A 281 2.48 -37.87 50.27
N SER A 282 1.85 -39.02 50.49
CA SER A 282 2.50 -40.11 51.21
C SER A 282 3.69 -40.65 50.42
N ILE A 283 4.67 -41.22 51.15
CA ILE A 283 5.85 -41.84 50.54
C ILE A 283 5.49 -43.01 49.61
N GLU A 284 4.37 -43.70 49.88
CA GLU A 284 3.83 -44.78 49.05
C GLU A 284 3.32 -44.28 47.69
N CYS A 285 2.69 -43.10 47.68
CA CYS A 285 2.24 -42.44 46.45
C CYS A 285 3.44 -42.03 45.57
N ILE A 286 4.49 -41.47 46.18
CA ILE A 286 5.75 -41.13 45.48
C ILE A 286 6.37 -42.40 44.88
N CYS A 287 6.43 -43.50 45.63
CA CYS A 287 6.98 -44.76 45.14
C CYS A 287 6.16 -45.35 43.99
N SER A 288 4.83 -45.29 44.08
CA SER A 288 3.92 -45.74 43.02
C SER A 288 4.14 -44.93 41.73
N TYR A 289 4.30 -43.61 41.85
CA TYR A 289 4.61 -42.74 40.71
C TYR A 289 5.95 -43.10 40.04
N LEU A 290 6.99 -43.33 40.83
CA LEU A 290 8.30 -43.73 40.31
C LEU A 290 8.26 -45.12 39.65
N GLN A 291 7.50 -46.07 40.21
CA GLN A 291 7.34 -47.40 39.63
C GLN A 291 6.63 -47.35 38.26
N CYS A 292 5.65 -46.46 38.07
CA CYS A 292 5.01 -46.22 36.76
C CYS A 292 5.99 -45.72 35.69
N LEU A 293 7.09 -45.08 36.11
CA LEU A 293 8.17 -44.62 35.22
C LEU A 293 9.24 -45.69 34.97
N VAL A 294 8.96 -46.96 35.31
CA VAL A 294 9.86 -48.13 35.17
C VAL A 294 11.14 -47.97 36.03
N ILE A 295 11.06 -47.21 37.13
CA ILE A 295 12.17 -47.05 38.07
C ILE A 295 12.06 -48.13 39.15
N LYS A 296 13.04 -49.04 39.21
CA LYS A 296 13.17 -50.02 40.31
C LYS A 296 13.75 -49.31 41.54
N ILE A 297 12.89 -48.78 42.40
CA ILE A 297 13.30 -48.14 43.66
C ILE A 297 12.42 -48.60 44.83
N ASN A 298 13.05 -48.83 45.97
CA ASN A 298 12.36 -49.32 47.17
C ASN A 298 11.85 -48.16 48.05
N LEU A 299 10.75 -48.40 48.78
CA LEU A 299 10.16 -47.43 49.73
C LEU A 299 11.19 -46.84 50.71
N ARG A 300 12.09 -47.71 51.19
CA ARG A 300 13.16 -47.35 52.13
C ARG A 300 14.22 -46.43 51.48
N GLU A 301 14.51 -46.64 50.20
CA GLU A 301 15.51 -45.85 49.47
C GLU A 301 14.99 -44.45 49.14
N VAL A 302 13.72 -44.34 48.73
CA VAL A 302 13.04 -43.04 48.53
C VAL A 302 12.99 -42.26 49.84
N GLY A 303 12.61 -42.92 50.95
CA GLY A 303 12.57 -42.27 52.26
C GLY A 303 13.95 -41.77 52.70
N ALA A 304 14.98 -42.61 52.56
CA ALA A 304 16.35 -42.22 52.89
C ALA A 304 16.87 -41.09 51.97
N LEU A 305 16.47 -41.05 50.70
CA LEU A 305 16.84 -39.99 49.76
C LEU A 305 16.21 -38.65 50.16
N LEU A 306 14.92 -38.65 50.50
CA LEU A 306 14.20 -37.43 50.89
C LEU A 306 14.68 -36.91 52.25
N SER A 307 14.91 -37.78 53.23
CA SER A 307 15.46 -37.41 54.53
C SER A 307 16.88 -36.82 54.46
N ARG A 308 17.66 -37.15 53.42
CA ARG A 308 19.02 -36.60 53.23
C ARG A 308 19.03 -35.17 52.70
N LEU A 309 17.89 -34.64 52.26
CA LEU A 309 17.76 -33.32 51.64
C LEU A 309 16.67 -32.48 52.33
N PRO A 310 16.82 -32.18 53.64
CA PRO A 310 15.79 -31.49 54.43
C PRO A 310 15.53 -30.05 53.97
N CYS A 311 16.46 -29.45 53.20
CA CYS A 311 16.32 -28.12 52.60
C CYS A 311 15.48 -28.11 51.31
N THR A 312 15.16 -29.29 50.74
CA THR A 312 14.41 -29.43 49.48
C THR A 312 13.09 -30.18 49.70
N PHE A 313 13.09 -31.18 50.59
CA PHE A 313 11.92 -31.99 50.93
C PHE A 313 11.66 -31.96 52.43
N ARG A 314 10.43 -31.66 52.82
CA ARG A 314 10.01 -31.61 54.23
C ARG A 314 8.98 -32.69 54.49
N GLN A 315 9.17 -33.44 55.57
CA GLN A 315 8.16 -34.37 56.05
C GLN A 315 7.24 -33.64 57.03
N GLU A 316 5.94 -33.65 56.76
CA GLU A 316 4.91 -33.06 57.61
C GLU A 316 3.89 -34.12 58.00
N LEU A 317 3.27 -33.92 59.17
CA LEU A 317 2.18 -34.76 59.66
C LEU A 317 0.88 -34.04 59.35
N THR A 318 0.11 -34.57 58.41
CA THR A 318 -1.19 -34.01 58.02
C THR A 318 -2.31 -34.89 58.58
N GLY A 319 -3.32 -34.25 59.20
CA GLY A 319 -4.49 -34.92 59.78
C GLY A 319 -4.71 -34.63 61.27
N VAL A 320 -5.85 -35.07 61.80
CA VAL A 320 -6.25 -34.90 63.21
C VAL A 320 -6.65 -36.27 63.79
N GLY A 321 -6.06 -36.66 64.92
CA GLY A 321 -6.41 -37.90 65.64
C GLY A 321 -5.95 -39.17 64.92
N ALA A 322 -6.84 -40.16 64.75
CA ALA A 322 -6.51 -41.47 64.19
C ALA A 322 -6.17 -41.47 62.68
N ARG A 323 -6.24 -40.32 62.00
CA ARG A 323 -5.89 -40.13 60.57
C ARG A 323 -4.64 -39.26 60.37
N LEU A 324 -3.66 -39.41 61.25
CA LEU A 324 -2.35 -38.76 61.11
C LEU A 324 -1.54 -39.48 60.03
N GLU A 325 -1.33 -38.82 58.89
CA GLU A 325 -0.54 -39.34 57.78
C GLU A 325 0.78 -38.58 57.63
N LYS A 326 1.86 -39.31 57.33
CA LYS A 326 3.17 -38.73 57.02
C LYS A 326 3.21 -38.36 55.54
N CYS A 327 3.17 -37.08 55.24
CA CYS A 327 3.28 -36.56 53.89
C CYS A 327 4.63 -35.87 53.66
N TRP A 328 5.09 -35.89 52.41
CA TRP A 328 6.28 -35.18 51.96
C TRP A 328 5.88 -33.99 51.08
N ASN A 329 6.47 -32.83 51.38
CA ASN A 329 6.27 -31.56 50.71
C ASN A 329 7.56 -31.11 50.01
N PHE A 330 7.42 -30.49 48.84
CA PHE A 330 8.54 -29.83 48.16
C PHE A 330 8.66 -28.39 48.65
N CYS A 331 9.81 -28.07 49.23
CA CYS A 331 10.11 -26.75 49.78
C CYS A 331 11.38 -26.21 49.12
N SER A 332 11.31 -25.79 47.86
CA SER A 332 12.46 -25.12 47.24
C SER A 332 12.70 -23.75 47.88
N PHE A 333 13.88 -23.55 48.48
CA PHE A 333 14.46 -22.24 48.80
C PHE A 333 13.58 -21.26 49.60
N GLN A 334 12.65 -21.75 50.42
CA GLN A 334 11.83 -20.87 51.26
C GLN A 334 12.63 -20.17 52.38
N GLY A 335 13.92 -20.48 52.51
CA GLY A 335 14.88 -19.85 53.44
C GLY A 335 15.75 -18.71 52.86
N ILE A 336 15.57 -18.28 51.61
CA ILE A 336 16.29 -17.09 51.07
C ILE A 336 15.46 -15.78 51.24
N LYS A 337 14.37 -15.82 52.01
CA LYS A 337 13.69 -14.59 52.45
C LYS A 337 13.92 -14.40 53.95
N SER A 338 15.08 -13.82 54.27
CA SER A 338 15.33 -12.94 55.41
C SER A 338 16.84 -12.78 55.62
N THR A 339 17.48 -11.91 54.83
CA THR A 339 18.42 -10.90 55.34
C THR A 339 18.56 -9.78 54.33
#